data_AF-A0A6V7JFD7-F1
#
_entry.id   AF-A0A6V7JFD7-F1
#
_cell.length_a   1.000
_cell.length_b   1.000
_cell.length_c   1.000
_cell.angle_alpha   90.00
_cell.angle_beta   90.00
_cell.angle_gamma   90.00
#
_symmetry.space_group_name_H-M   'P 1'
#
loop_
_entity.id
_entity.type
_entity.pdbx_description
1 polymer ?
#
loop_
_entity_poly.entity_id
_entity_poly.type
_entity_poly.pdbx_seq_one_letter_code
_entity_poly.pdbx_strand_id
1 'polypeptide(L)'
;LLMGFILTLTNYAHLACLMGFFVSSSLATKFRSERKRRIEAEFKEGGQRNWIQVLCNGGMASQLALLYLLDVGCGERPIDFDEDYRSSWLSIGILGAFSCCNGDTWASEFGTAIGCRDPFLITSRKRVPK
;
A
#
# COMPACT_ATOMS: atom_id res chain seq x y z
N LEU A 1 0.09 14.50 4.33
CA LEU A 1 -0.77 15.35 5.18
C LEU A 1 -2.17 15.49 4.60
N LEU A 2 -2.33 16.03 3.37
CA LEU A 2 -3.63 16.15 2.70
C LEU A 2 -4.41 14.82 2.59
N MET A 3 -3.77 13.76 2.09
CA MET A 3 -4.41 12.45 1.94
C MET A 3 -4.90 11.88 3.27
N GLY A 4 -4.07 11.95 4.31
CA GLY A 4 -4.45 11.53 5.65
C GLY A 4 -5.65 12.31 6.18
N PHE A 5 -5.69 13.63 5.96
CA PHE A 5 -6.82 14.46 6.35
C PHE A 5 -8.13 14.05 5.65
N ILE A 6 -8.10 13.85 4.33
CA ILE A 6 -9.27 13.41 3.57
C ILE A 6 -9.77 12.04 4.08
N LEU A 7 -8.86 11.08 4.27
CA LEU A 7 -9.23 9.75 4.74
C LEU A 7 -9.84 9.78 6.15
N THR A 8 -9.30 10.60 7.05
CA THR A 8 -9.89 10.80 8.39
C THR A 8 -11.31 11.36 8.34
N LEU A 9 -11.60 12.28 7.42
CA LEU A 9 -12.95 12.84 7.27
C LEU A 9 -13.96 11.81 6.74
N THR A 10 -13.50 10.84 5.94
CA THR A 10 -14.36 9.80 5.38
C THR A 10 -14.68 8.68 6.37
N ASN A 11 -13.65 8.08 6.98
CA ASN A 11 -13.80 7.02 7.98
C ASN A 11 -12.48 6.78 8.73
N TYR A 12 -12.51 6.61 10.06
CA TYR A 12 -11.32 6.28 10.85
C TYR A 12 -10.70 4.94 10.46
N ALA A 13 -11.49 3.99 9.97
CA ALA A 13 -10.98 2.72 9.43
C ALA A 13 -10.08 2.95 8.19
N HIS A 14 -10.41 3.93 7.34
CA HIS A 14 -9.56 4.27 6.20
C HIS A 14 -8.22 4.86 6.65
N LEU A 15 -8.23 5.70 7.68
CA LEU A 15 -7.01 6.21 8.31
C LEU A 15 -6.19 5.08 8.95
N ALA A 16 -6.84 4.15 9.64
CA ALA A 16 -6.18 2.99 10.25
C ALA A 16 -5.49 2.13 9.18
N CYS A 17 -6.11 1.93 8.01
CA CYS A 17 -5.49 1.24 6.88
C CYS A 17 -4.25 1.96 6.37
N LEU A 18 -4.32 3.30 6.22
CA LEU A 18 -3.18 4.12 5.82
C LEU A 18 -2.03 4.01 6.83
N MET A 19 -2.33 4.11 8.13
CA MET A 19 -1.32 3.95 9.19
C MET A 19 -0.71 2.54 9.17
N GLY A 20 -1.54 1.50 9.02
CA GLY A 20 -1.10 0.11 8.89
C GLY A 20 -0.16 -0.08 7.70
N PHE A 21 -0.46 0.51 6.55
CA PHE A 21 0.45 0.52 5.40
C PHE A 21 1.79 1.16 5.73
N PHE A 22 1.80 2.36 6.31
CA PHE A 22 3.05 3.06 6.64
C PHE A 22 3.90 2.31 7.66
N VAL A 23 3.28 1.81 8.73
CA VAL A 23 3.99 1.04 9.77
C VAL A 23 4.54 -0.26 9.20
N SER A 24 3.69 -1.06 8.54
CA SER A 24 4.12 -2.35 7.98
C SER A 24 5.20 -2.18 6.92
N SER A 25 5.06 -1.19 6.05
CA SER A 25 6.07 -0.87 5.05
C SER A 25 7.39 -0.42 5.67
N SER A 26 7.35 0.44 6.69
CA SER A 26 8.57 0.91 7.36
C SER A 26 9.30 -0.25 8.05
N LEU A 27 8.55 -1.17 8.64
CA LEU A 27 9.09 -2.41 9.19
C LEU A 27 9.69 -3.31 8.09
N ALA A 28 9.01 -3.45 6.95
CA ALA A 28 9.48 -4.26 5.82
C ALA A 28 10.76 -3.70 5.18
N THR A 29 10.88 -2.37 5.05
CA THR A 29 12.09 -1.71 4.53
C THR A 29 13.26 -1.88 5.51
N LYS A 30 13.02 -1.82 6.82
CA LYS A 30 14.05 -2.07 7.85
C LYS A 30 14.43 -3.56 7.94
N PHE A 31 13.52 -4.45 7.59
CA PHE A 31 13.74 -5.90 7.66
C PHE A 31 14.84 -6.33 6.67
N ARG A 32 15.95 -6.85 7.22
CA ARG A 32 17.14 -7.32 6.49
C ARG A 32 17.79 -6.26 5.57
N SER A 33 17.79 -5.00 5.98
CA SER A 33 18.49 -3.90 5.30
C SER A 33 19.96 -4.20 4.99
N GLU A 34 20.69 -4.84 5.90
CA GLU A 34 22.10 -5.27 5.71
C GLU A 34 22.31 -6.20 4.51
N ARG A 35 21.32 -7.05 4.21
CA ARG A 35 21.40 -7.97 3.06
C ARG A 35 21.06 -7.25 1.77
N LYS A 36 20.10 -6.32 1.79
CA LYS A 36 19.73 -5.48 0.64
C LYS A 36 20.88 -4.57 0.24
N ARG A 37 21.60 -3.98 1.21
CA ARG A 37 22.80 -3.15 0.96
C ARG A 37 23.91 -3.89 0.20
N ARG A 38 24.01 -5.22 0.33
CA ARG A 38 25.00 -6.03 -0.40
C ARG A 38 24.54 -6.45 -1.80
N ILE A 39 23.24 -6.42 -2.08
CA ILE A 39 22.66 -6.95 -3.33
C ILE A 39 22.23 -5.80 -4.27
N GLU A 40 21.75 -4.69 -3.72
CA GLU A 40 21.25 -3.56 -4.50
C GLU A 40 22.30 -2.45 -4.57
N ALA A 41 22.82 -2.19 -5.77
CA ALA A 41 23.80 -1.13 -6.03
C ALA A 41 23.26 0.30 -5.76
N GLU A 42 21.93 0.47 -5.76
CA GLU A 42 21.24 1.74 -5.52
C GLU A 42 20.52 1.80 -4.17
N PHE A 43 20.94 0.99 -3.18
CA PHE A 43 20.31 0.99 -1.87
C PHE A 43 20.42 2.37 -1.19
N LYS A 44 19.30 3.10 -1.12
CA LYS A 44 19.22 4.37 -0.38
C LYS A 44 19.08 4.09 1.11
N GLU A 45 20.13 4.37 1.85
CA GLU A 45 20.13 4.28 3.31
C GLU A 45 19.02 5.18 3.89
N GLY A 46 18.17 4.62 4.74
CA GLY A 46 17.04 5.32 5.35
C GLY A 46 15.68 5.16 4.65
N GLY A 47 15.59 4.44 3.52
CA GLY A 47 14.30 4.05 2.94
C GLY A 47 13.41 5.24 2.57
N GLN A 48 14.02 6.38 2.19
CA GLN A 48 13.25 7.56 1.78
C GLN A 48 12.43 7.25 0.53
N ARG A 49 11.13 7.00 0.75
CA ARG A 49 10.16 6.86 -0.32
C ARG A 49 10.07 8.16 -1.09
N ASN A 50 10.21 8.07 -2.41
CA ASN A 50 10.04 9.22 -3.27
C ASN A 50 8.59 9.72 -3.16
N TRP A 51 8.36 11.03 -3.17
CA TRP A 51 6.99 11.59 -3.10
C TRP A 51 6.09 11.06 -4.22
N ILE A 52 6.69 10.71 -5.37
CA ILE A 52 6.05 10.05 -6.49
C ILE A 52 5.52 8.66 -6.09
N GLN A 53 6.30 7.86 -5.35
CA GLN A 53 5.83 6.56 -4.87
C GLN A 53 4.67 6.71 -3.87
N VAL A 54 4.72 7.75 -3.03
CA VAL A 54 3.61 8.05 -2.12
C VAL A 54 2.35 8.43 -2.90
N LEU A 55 2.48 9.22 -3.97
CA LEU A 55 1.37 9.57 -4.84
C LEU A 55 0.83 8.37 -5.63
N CYS A 56 1.69 7.52 -6.18
CA CYS A 56 1.27 6.31 -6.89
C CYS A 56 0.53 5.33 -5.97
N ASN A 57 1.04 5.12 -4.75
CA ASN A 57 0.46 4.16 -3.80
C ASN A 57 -0.78 4.71 -3.07
N GLY A 58 -0.84 6.02 -2.81
CA GLY A 58 -1.96 6.66 -2.09
C GLY A 58 -2.97 7.39 -2.98
N GLY A 59 -2.63 7.60 -4.26
CA GLY A 59 -3.39 8.42 -5.21
C GLY A 59 -4.79 7.89 -5.46
N MET A 60 -4.89 6.63 -5.85
CA MET A 60 -6.17 5.98 -6.14
C MET A 60 -7.06 5.94 -4.90
N ALA A 61 -6.51 5.55 -3.75
CA ALA A 61 -7.22 5.55 -2.47
C ALA A 61 -7.75 6.94 -2.11
N SER A 62 -6.98 8.00 -2.36
CA SER A 62 -7.39 9.37 -2.05
C SER A 62 -8.41 9.94 -3.03
N GLN A 63 -8.33 9.54 -4.31
CA GLN A 63 -9.37 9.87 -5.28
C GLN A 63 -10.70 9.23 -4.89
N LEU A 64 -10.70 7.96 -4.50
CA LEU A 64 -11.90 7.28 -4.00
C LEU A 64 -12.40 7.89 -2.69
N ALA A 65 -11.51 8.28 -1.79
CA ALA A 65 -11.89 8.97 -0.55
C ALA A 65 -12.48 10.36 -0.81
N LEU A 66 -11.97 11.09 -1.81
CA LEU A 66 -12.57 12.37 -2.20
C LEU A 66 -13.98 12.17 -2.78
N LEU A 67 -14.17 11.15 -3.61
CA LEU A 67 -15.50 10.79 -4.12
C LEU A 67 -16.45 10.38 -2.99
N TYR A 68 -15.98 9.56 -2.04
CA TYR A 68 -16.74 9.22 -0.82
C TYR A 68 -17.16 10.49 -0.07
N LEU A 69 -16.25 11.43 0.11
CA LEU A 69 -16.53 12.68 0.82
C LEU A 69 -17.58 13.55 0.10
N LEU A 70 -17.56 13.57 -1.24
CA LEU A 70 -18.51 14.35 -2.05
C LEU A 70 -19.89 13.70 -2.14
N ASP A 71 -19.96 12.37 -2.29
CA ASP A 71 -21.22 11.65 -2.48
C ASP A 71 -21.92 11.25 -1.17
N VAL A 72 -21.14 10.92 -0.13
CA VAL A 72 -21.64 10.37 1.14
C VAL A 72 -21.51 11.37 2.29
N GLY A 73 -20.52 12.26 2.21
CA GLY A 73 -20.22 13.25 3.24
C GLY A 73 -19.25 12.76 4.32
N CYS A 74 -19.04 13.60 5.33
CA CYS A 74 -18.24 13.25 6.51
C CYS A 74 -19.06 12.36 7.46
N GLY A 75 -18.52 11.23 7.88
CA GLY A 75 -19.14 10.44 8.94
C GLY A 75 -18.73 8.97 8.93
N GLU A 76 -18.61 8.41 10.14
CA GLU A 76 -18.40 6.98 10.34
C GLU A 76 -19.65 6.22 9.89
N ARG A 77 -19.50 5.44 8.83
CA ARG A 77 -20.54 4.51 8.38
C ARG A 77 -19.98 3.09 8.36
N PRO A 78 -20.74 2.09 8.84
CA PRO A 78 -20.36 0.70 8.69
C PRO A 78 -20.43 0.29 7.21
N ILE A 79 -19.72 -0.77 6.87
CA ILE A 79 -19.85 -1.40 5.55
C ILE A 79 -21.11 -2.26 5.58
N ASP A 80 -22.20 -1.70 5.09
CA ASP A 80 -23.49 -2.34 4.87
C ASP A 80 -23.94 -2.16 3.41
N PHE A 81 -24.15 -3.26 2.69
CA PHE A 81 -24.55 -3.23 1.28
C PHE A 81 -26.06 -3.12 1.07
N ASP A 82 -26.85 -3.34 2.12
CA ASP A 82 -28.31 -3.27 2.05
C ASP A 82 -28.79 -1.84 2.26
N GLU A 83 -28.34 -1.17 3.32
CA GLU A 83 -28.75 0.20 3.67
C GLU A 83 -27.82 1.27 3.07
N ASP A 84 -26.51 1.00 2.99
CA ASP A 84 -25.47 2.00 2.71
C ASP A 84 -24.59 1.62 1.49
N TYR A 85 -25.22 1.08 0.42
CA TYR A 85 -24.52 0.52 -0.75
C TYR A 85 -23.39 1.38 -1.31
N ARG A 86 -23.62 2.69 -1.53
CA ARG A 86 -22.62 3.61 -2.09
C ARG A 86 -21.42 3.83 -1.16
N SER A 87 -21.70 4.01 0.13
CA SER A 87 -20.68 4.16 1.16
C SER A 87 -19.80 2.92 1.23
N SER A 88 -20.44 1.75 1.32
CA SER A 88 -19.79 0.45 1.40
C SER A 88 -18.95 0.12 0.18
N TRP A 89 -19.48 0.38 -1.02
CA TRP A 89 -18.74 0.18 -2.27
C TRP A 89 -17.46 1.02 -2.33
N LEU A 90 -17.56 2.32 -2.00
CA LEU A 90 -16.42 3.23 -2.03
C LEU A 90 -15.40 2.89 -0.92
N SER A 91 -15.87 2.52 0.28
CA SER A 91 -15.01 2.03 1.37
C SER A 91 -14.21 0.80 0.96
N ILE A 92 -14.86 -0.22 0.38
CA ILE A 92 -14.14 -1.41 -0.11
C ILE A 92 -13.15 -1.03 -1.22
N GLY A 93 -13.51 -0.10 -2.11
CA GLY A 93 -12.60 0.41 -3.13
C GLY A 93 -11.33 1.03 -2.54
N ILE A 94 -11.47 1.85 -1.49
CA ILE A 94 -10.34 2.47 -0.77
C ILE A 94 -9.47 1.38 -0.12
N LEU A 95 -10.08 0.41 0.57
CA LEU A 95 -9.38 -0.72 1.19
C LEU A 95 -8.64 -1.57 0.15
N GLY A 96 -9.26 -1.82 -1.00
CA GLY A 96 -8.68 -2.56 -2.12
C GLY A 96 -7.47 -1.85 -2.71
N ALA A 97 -7.56 -0.53 -2.91
CA ALA A 97 -6.46 0.29 -3.39
C ALA A 97 -5.25 0.22 -2.44
N PHE A 98 -5.48 0.36 -1.13
CA PHE A 98 -4.40 0.20 -0.14
C PHE A 98 -3.84 -1.22 -0.16
N SER A 99 -4.69 -2.25 -0.20
CA SER A 99 -4.25 -3.65 -0.20
C SER A 99 -3.36 -3.97 -1.40
N CYS A 100 -3.69 -3.47 -2.59
CA CYS A 100 -2.89 -3.65 -3.79
C CYS A 100 -1.50 -3.00 -3.65
N CYS A 101 -1.45 -1.75 -3.16
CA CYS A 101 -0.19 -1.02 -2.98
C CYS A 101 0.68 -1.60 -1.86
N ASN A 102 0.04 -2.12 -0.80
CA ASN A 102 0.72 -2.87 0.26
C ASN A 102 1.36 -4.12 -0.33
N GLY A 103 0.61 -4.89 -1.14
CA GLY A 103 1.09 -6.10 -1.79
C GLY A 103 2.30 -5.85 -2.68
N ASP A 104 2.26 -4.81 -3.52
CA ASP A 104 3.37 -4.43 -4.40
C ASP A 104 4.64 -4.05 -3.61
N THR A 105 4.47 -3.24 -2.57
CA THR A 105 5.58 -2.87 -1.67
C THR A 105 6.17 -4.11 -1.00
N TRP A 106 5.32 -4.95 -0.41
CA TRP A 106 5.77 -6.13 0.33
C TRP A 106 6.45 -7.14 -0.60
N ALA A 107 5.94 -7.34 -1.81
CA ALA A 107 6.56 -8.22 -2.79
C ALA A 107 8.00 -7.76 -3.10
N SER A 108 8.19 -6.47 -3.30
CA SER A 108 9.52 -5.89 -3.56
C SER A 108 10.44 -6.00 -2.33
N GLU A 109 9.94 -5.65 -1.14
CA GLU A 109 10.75 -5.57 0.08
C GLU A 109 11.06 -6.95 0.70
N PHE A 110 10.08 -7.86 0.75
CA PHE A 110 10.28 -9.23 1.25
C PHE A 110 10.88 -10.15 0.19
N GLY A 111 10.53 -9.97 -1.09
CA GLY A 111 11.09 -10.76 -2.18
C GLY A 111 12.60 -10.62 -2.28
N THR A 112 13.13 -9.40 -2.18
CA THR A 112 14.58 -9.14 -2.18
C THR A 112 15.24 -9.64 -0.87
N ALA A 113 14.57 -9.50 0.28
CA ALA A 113 15.10 -9.93 1.57
C ALA A 113 15.18 -11.46 1.77
N ILE A 114 14.20 -12.19 1.22
CA ILE A 114 14.01 -13.64 1.43
C ILE A 114 14.55 -14.44 0.25
N GLY A 115 14.57 -13.87 -0.96
CA GLY A 115 15.07 -14.52 -2.17
C GLY A 115 16.55 -14.90 -2.06
N CYS A 116 16.86 -16.04 -1.46
CA CYS A 116 18.21 -16.62 -1.42
C CYS A 116 18.55 -17.42 -2.68
N ARG A 117 17.55 -17.77 -3.49
CA ARG A 117 17.69 -18.68 -4.64
C ARG A 117 17.43 -17.95 -5.95
N ASP A 118 17.98 -18.51 -7.02
CA ASP A 118 17.74 -18.06 -8.39
C ASP A 118 16.23 -18.01 -8.68
N PRO A 119 15.72 -16.89 -9.21
CA PRO A 119 14.33 -16.80 -9.63
C PRO A 119 14.04 -17.84 -10.71
N PHE A 120 12.79 -18.29 -10.82
CA PHE A 120 12.34 -19.15 -11.91
C PHE A 120 11.53 -18.33 -12.91
N LEU A 121 11.76 -18.57 -14.20
CA LEU A 121 10.96 -17.95 -15.25
C LEU A 121 9.55 -18.53 -15.22
N ILE A 122 8.51 -17.70 -15.12
CA ILE A 122 7.11 -18.18 -14.99
C ILE A 122 6.69 -19.01 -16.21
N THR A 123 7.17 -18.66 -17.41
CA THR A 123 6.81 -19.32 -18.67
C THR A 123 7.48 -20.68 -18.86
N SER A 124 8.73 -20.86 -18.41
CA SER A 124 9.49 -22.11 -18.60
C SER A 124 9.71 -22.91 -17.33
N ARG A 125 9.42 -22.32 -16.16
CA ARG A 125 9.76 -22.80 -14.80
C ARG A 125 11.23 -23.15 -14.59
N LYS A 126 12.13 -22.74 -15.49
CA LYS A 126 13.58 -22.92 -15.34
C LYS A 126 14.16 -21.82 -14.47
N ARG A 127 15.19 -22.16 -13.69
CA ARG A 127 15.94 -21.17 -12.90
C ARG A 127 16.75 -20.26 -13.82
N VAL A 128 16.75 -18.97 -13.52
CA VAL A 128 17.51 -17.94 -14.21
C VAL A 128 18.47 -17.28 -13.23
N PRO A 129 19.73 -17.03 -13.62
CA PRO A 129 20.68 -16.34 -12.77
C PRO A 129 20.16 -14.94 -12.41
N LYS A 130 20.53 -14.49 -11.21
CA LYS A 130 20.20 -13.16 -10.71
C LYS A 130 21.01 -12.05 -11.36
#